data_AF-A0A7S0X0S6-F1
#
_entry.id   AF-A0A7S0X0S6-F1
#
_cell.length_a   1.000
_cell.length_b   1.000
_cell.length_c   1.000
_cell.angle_alpha   90.00
_cell.angle_beta   90.00
_cell.angle_gamma   90.00
#
_symmetry.space_group_name_H-M   'P 1'
#
loop_
_entity.id
_entity.type
_entity.pdbx_description
1 polymer ?
#
loop_
_entity_poly.entity_id
_entity_poly.type
_entity_poly.pdbx_seq_one_letter_code
_entity_poly.pdbx_strand_id
1 'polypeptide(L)'
;HTGTHTPAGHSRAPSEMGEDDDGDDEYDDEGDDEEEEDELCKQRDDLMDTILEEEEQLITAHRLQIEETMDTVRKEMALLTEVDQPGSAIDQYVEKLDAILRQKMDGILELKSKLDRFKEHLKQEEIMSATIGPTPKGKLLR
;
A
#
# COMPACT_ATOMS: atom_id res chain seq x y z
N HIS A 1 71.44 -11.83 -84.09
CA HIS A 1 70.29 -11.74 -83.18
C HIS A 1 70.77 -11.04 -81.92
N THR A 2 70.47 -9.74 -81.80
CA THR A 2 70.89 -8.85 -80.71
C THR A 2 69.65 -8.18 -80.13
N GLY A 3 69.60 -8.09 -78.80
CA GLY A 3 68.58 -7.39 -78.03
C GLY A 3 68.03 -8.30 -76.92
N THR A 4 67.79 -7.87 -75.69
CA THR A 4 67.89 -6.56 -75.01
C THR A 4 67.75 -6.88 -73.51
N HIS A 5 68.47 -6.14 -72.66
CA HIS A 5 68.47 -6.27 -71.21
C HIS A 5 67.71 -5.08 -70.60
N THR A 6 66.80 -5.31 -69.65
CA THR A 6 66.25 -4.28 -68.76
C THR A 6 65.79 -4.90 -67.43
N PRO A 7 66.28 -4.46 -66.26
CA PRO A 7 65.70 -4.81 -64.97
C PRO A 7 65.27 -3.56 -64.15
N ALA A 8 64.11 -3.65 -63.50
CA ALA A 8 63.65 -2.89 -62.32
C ALA A 8 62.21 -3.39 -62.09
N GLY A 9 61.80 -3.92 -60.94
CA GLY A 9 61.99 -3.49 -59.57
C GLY A 9 60.59 -3.25 -59.00
N HIS A 10 60.24 -3.92 -57.90
CA HIS A 10 59.52 -3.41 -56.72
C HIS A 10 59.03 -4.58 -55.84
N SER A 11 59.47 -4.53 -54.59
CA SER A 11 59.09 -5.40 -53.48
C SER A 11 57.80 -4.92 -52.78
N ARG A 12 57.24 -5.82 -51.96
CA ARG A 12 56.35 -5.62 -50.79
C ARG A 12 54.84 -5.60 -51.14
N ALA A 13 53.95 -6.35 -50.47
CA ALA A 13 53.93 -6.81 -49.07
C ALA A 13 53.26 -8.20 -48.88
N PRO A 14 53.54 -8.89 -47.76
CA PRO A 14 52.58 -9.77 -47.08
C PRO A 14 52.26 -9.24 -45.66
N SER A 15 51.03 -9.43 -45.18
CA SER A 15 50.63 -9.45 -43.74
C SER A 15 49.18 -9.99 -43.68
N GLU A 16 48.96 -11.17 -43.09
CA GLU A 16 48.55 -11.43 -41.67
C GLU A 16 47.02 -11.29 -41.52
N MET A 17 46.25 -12.38 -41.40
CA MET A 17 45.98 -13.16 -40.18
C MET A 17 45.53 -12.30 -38.99
N GLY A 18 44.31 -12.59 -38.51
CA GLY A 18 43.75 -12.15 -37.23
C GLY A 18 42.40 -11.47 -37.45
N GLU A 19 41.35 -11.71 -36.66
CA GLU A 19 41.17 -12.48 -35.43
C GLU A 19 39.65 -12.70 -35.31
N ASP A 20 39.30 -13.77 -34.60
CA ASP A 20 37.95 -14.13 -34.21
C ASP A 20 37.24 -12.94 -33.54
N ASP A 21 36.11 -12.50 -34.12
CA ASP A 21 35.18 -11.55 -33.48
C ASP A 21 34.22 -12.38 -32.63
N ASP A 22 34.72 -12.80 -31.46
CA ASP A 22 33.92 -13.33 -30.36
C ASP A 22 33.19 -12.17 -29.68
N GLY A 23 31.92 -12.41 -29.39
CA GLY A 23 30.91 -11.40 -29.04
C GLY A 23 31.24 -10.50 -27.86
N ASP A 24 30.64 -9.31 -27.93
CA ASP A 24 30.20 -8.56 -26.78
C ASP A 24 28.77 -8.08 -27.08
N ASP A 25 27.81 -9.01 -27.06
CA ASP A 25 26.40 -8.66 -26.85
C ASP A 25 26.29 -8.26 -25.37
N GLU A 26 26.61 -7.00 -25.10
CA GLU A 26 26.31 -6.33 -23.84
C GLU A 26 24.77 -6.27 -23.77
N TYR A 27 24.18 -7.22 -23.04
CA TYR A 27 22.74 -7.23 -22.78
C TYR A 27 22.40 -5.98 -21.96
N ASP A 28 21.79 -5.02 -22.64
CA ASP A 28 21.18 -3.81 -22.12
C ASP A 28 20.00 -4.22 -21.21
N ASP A 29 20.28 -4.38 -19.91
CA ASP A 29 19.36 -4.81 -18.84
C ASP A 29 18.64 -3.60 -18.18
N GLU A 30 18.66 -2.42 -18.81
CA GLU A 30 18.10 -1.18 -18.23
C GLU A 30 16.56 -1.08 -18.38
N GLY A 31 15.91 -2.05 -19.04
CA GLY A 31 14.46 -2.02 -19.30
C GLY A 31 13.57 -2.66 -18.21
N ASP A 32 14.12 -3.52 -17.35
CA ASP A 32 13.36 -4.26 -16.32
C ASP A 32 13.12 -3.38 -15.07
N ASP A 33 14.12 -2.57 -14.70
CA ASP A 33 14.08 -1.70 -13.50
C ASP A 33 13.04 -0.56 -13.60
N GLU A 34 12.84 0.05 -14.78
CA GLU A 34 11.85 1.12 -14.98
C GLU A 34 10.40 0.62 -14.90
N GLU A 35 10.11 -0.59 -15.42
CA GLU A 35 8.78 -1.19 -15.36
C GLU A 35 8.41 -1.59 -13.91
N GLU A 36 9.36 -2.13 -13.14
CA GLU A 36 9.17 -2.46 -11.72
C GLU A 36 8.93 -1.20 -10.86
N GLU A 37 9.68 -0.12 -11.08
CA GLU A 37 9.47 1.16 -10.37
C GLU A 37 8.09 1.78 -10.67
N ASP A 38 7.65 1.72 -11.92
CA ASP A 38 6.32 2.20 -12.35
C ASP A 38 5.18 1.39 -11.72
N GLU A 39 5.35 0.07 -11.59
CA GLU A 39 4.39 -0.80 -10.89
C GLU A 39 4.30 -0.50 -9.40
N LEU A 40 5.44 -0.29 -8.72
CA LEU A 40 5.48 0.08 -7.31
C LEU A 40 4.83 1.44 -7.05
N CYS A 41 5.03 2.42 -7.95
CA CYS A 41 4.35 3.71 -7.87
C CYS A 41 2.83 3.57 -7.98
N LYS A 42 2.32 2.75 -8.91
CA LYS A 42 0.88 2.48 -9.05
C LYS A 42 0.31 1.82 -7.79
N GLN A 43 0.99 0.81 -7.26
CA GLN A 43 0.57 0.14 -6.03
C GLN A 43 0.50 1.10 -4.84
N ARG A 44 1.44 2.04 -4.73
CA ARG A 44 1.41 3.08 -3.69
C ARG A 44 0.23 4.02 -3.87
N ASP A 45 -0.05 4.44 -5.09
CA ASP A 45 -1.16 5.35 -5.39
C ASP A 45 -2.52 4.67 -5.10
N ASP A 46 -2.70 3.40 -5.46
CA ASP A 46 -3.88 2.60 -5.13
C ASP A 46 -4.05 2.43 -3.60
N LEU A 47 -2.95 2.23 -2.88
CA LEU A 47 -2.95 2.16 -1.42
C LEU A 47 -3.34 3.50 -0.79
N MET A 48 -2.87 4.61 -1.35
CA MET A 48 -3.24 5.96 -0.90
C MET A 48 -4.75 6.20 -1.06
N ASP A 49 -5.31 5.86 -2.21
CA ASP A 49 -6.76 5.95 -2.45
C ASP A 49 -7.55 5.10 -1.44
N THR A 50 -7.06 3.89 -1.14
CA THR A 50 -7.65 3.01 -0.12
C THR A 50 -7.61 3.64 1.28
N ILE A 51 -6.48 4.25 1.67
CA ILE A 51 -6.32 4.91 2.97
C ILE A 51 -7.28 6.09 3.10
N LEU A 52 -7.44 6.91 2.06
CA LEU A 52 -8.36 8.06 2.10
C LEU A 52 -9.82 7.61 2.28
N GLU A 53 -10.24 6.56 1.58
CA GLU A 53 -11.57 5.98 1.75
C GLU A 53 -11.77 5.44 3.17
N GLU A 54 -10.80 4.69 3.69
CA GLU A 54 -10.85 4.12 5.03
C GLU A 54 -10.85 5.19 6.14
N GLU A 55 -10.16 6.31 5.95
CA GLU A 55 -10.19 7.45 6.85
C GLU A 55 -11.62 8.00 6.98
N GLU A 56 -12.28 8.29 5.85
CA GLU A 56 -13.65 8.81 5.85
C GLU A 56 -14.63 7.82 6.49
N GLN A 57 -14.50 6.53 6.16
CA GLN A 57 -15.29 5.47 6.75
C GLN A 57 -15.07 5.36 8.26
N LEU A 58 -13.82 5.45 8.73
CA LEU A 58 -13.47 5.37 10.15
C LEU A 58 -14.01 6.56 10.93
N ILE A 59 -13.87 7.79 10.39
CA ILE A 59 -14.42 9.00 11.02
C ILE A 59 -15.94 8.91 11.12
N THR A 60 -16.60 8.45 10.04
CA THR A 60 -18.06 8.27 10.01
C THR A 60 -18.49 7.22 11.02
N ALA A 61 -17.83 6.06 11.06
CA ALA A 61 -18.11 5.00 12.04
C ALA A 61 -17.89 5.48 13.47
N HIS A 62 -16.85 6.27 13.74
CA HIS A 62 -16.61 6.84 15.06
C HIS A 62 -17.74 7.78 15.49
N ARG A 63 -18.21 8.67 14.60
CA ARG A 63 -19.34 9.58 14.88
C ARG A 63 -20.60 8.79 15.19
N LEU A 64 -20.93 7.78 14.39
CA LEU A 64 -22.08 6.91 14.63
C LEU A 64 -21.96 6.19 15.98
N GLN A 65 -20.78 5.66 16.31
CA GLN A 65 -20.54 4.98 17.59
C GLN A 65 -20.74 5.90 18.80
N ILE A 66 -20.42 7.20 18.68
CA ILE A 66 -20.72 8.18 19.74
C ILE A 66 -22.23 8.33 19.92
N GLU A 67 -22.99 8.42 18.84
CA GLU A 67 -24.46 8.53 18.89
C GLU A 67 -25.08 7.28 19.52
N GLU A 68 -24.67 6.09 19.08
CA GLU A 68 -25.12 4.82 19.64
C GLU A 68 -24.74 4.64 21.11
N THR A 69 -23.56 5.12 21.50
CA THR A 69 -23.13 5.12 22.90
C THR A 69 -24.05 5.99 23.75
N MET A 70 -24.45 7.16 23.25
CA MET A 70 -25.41 8.04 23.94
C MET A 70 -26.78 7.37 24.09
N ASP A 71 -27.28 6.69 23.06
CA ASP A 71 -28.51 5.91 23.15
C ASP A 71 -28.41 4.78 24.15
N THR A 72 -27.26 4.11 24.19
CA THR A 72 -27.00 3.05 25.15
C THR A 72 -27.01 3.56 26.59
N VAL A 73 -26.39 4.71 26.85
CA VAL A 73 -26.44 5.36 28.17
C VAL A 73 -27.90 5.67 28.58
N ARG A 74 -28.73 6.17 27.66
CA ARG A 74 -30.15 6.42 27.94
C ARG A 74 -30.90 5.13 28.31
N LYS A 75 -30.65 4.03 27.59
CA LYS A 75 -31.24 2.72 27.89
C LYS A 75 -30.81 2.22 29.28
N GLU A 76 -29.54 2.38 29.64
CA GLU A 76 -29.02 2.00 30.97
C GLU A 76 -29.68 2.80 32.09
N MET A 77 -29.81 4.12 31.93
CA MET A 77 -30.48 4.96 32.92
C MET A 77 -31.96 4.59 33.08
N ALA A 78 -32.65 4.29 31.98
CA ALA A 78 -34.03 3.81 32.02
C ALA A 78 -34.14 2.45 32.73
N LEU A 79 -33.21 1.53 32.46
CA LEU A 79 -33.18 0.21 33.07
C LEU A 79 -32.98 0.28 34.60
N LEU A 80 -32.11 1.18 35.06
CA LEU A 80 -31.94 1.45 36.50
C LEU A 80 -33.21 2.01 37.13
N THR A 81 -33.89 2.91 36.43
CA THR A 81 -35.17 3.48 36.92
C THR A 81 -36.26 2.41 37.03
N GLU A 82 -36.29 1.46 36.10
CA GLU A 82 -37.25 0.35 36.08
C GLU A 82 -37.02 -0.63 37.23
N VAL A 83 -35.76 -1.04 37.47
CA VAL A 83 -35.45 -2.03 38.52
C VAL A 83 -35.64 -1.46 39.93
N ASP A 84 -35.51 -0.14 40.11
CA ASP A 84 -35.77 0.54 41.38
C ASP A 84 -37.27 0.58 41.79
N GLN A 85 -38.19 0.27 40.87
CA GLN A 85 -39.62 0.24 41.19
C GLN A 85 -39.99 -0.98 42.06
N PRO A 86 -40.90 -0.83 43.05
CA PRO A 86 -41.41 -1.95 43.81
C PRO A 86 -42.08 -3.00 42.91
N GLY A 87 -41.67 -4.26 43.06
CA GLY A 87 -42.21 -5.37 42.26
C GLY A 87 -41.59 -5.50 40.87
N SER A 88 -40.47 -4.84 40.61
CA SER A 88 -39.69 -5.03 39.38
C SER A 88 -39.21 -6.49 39.24
N ALA A 89 -39.23 -6.99 38.00
CA ALA A 89 -38.80 -8.35 37.70
C ALA A 89 -37.29 -8.39 37.43
N ILE A 90 -36.53 -8.99 38.34
CA ILE A 90 -35.06 -9.08 38.22
C ILE A 90 -34.63 -9.85 36.96
N ASP A 91 -35.40 -10.85 36.54
CA ASP A 91 -35.11 -11.62 35.33
C ASP A 91 -35.12 -10.73 34.07
N GLN A 92 -36.10 -9.81 33.98
CA GLN A 92 -36.17 -8.85 32.88
C GLN A 92 -35.01 -7.85 32.92
N TYR A 93 -34.58 -7.44 34.13
CA TYR A 93 -33.41 -6.59 34.28
C TYR A 93 -32.15 -7.25 33.74
N VAL A 94 -31.91 -8.51 34.11
CA VAL A 94 -30.74 -9.28 33.66
C VAL A 94 -30.74 -9.47 32.14
N GLU A 95 -31.88 -9.84 31.54
CA GLU A 95 -31.99 -10.00 30.08
C GLU A 95 -31.73 -8.68 29.33
N LYS A 96 -32.32 -7.57 29.79
CA LYS A 96 -32.11 -6.24 29.18
C LYS A 96 -30.67 -5.77 29.34
N LEU A 97 -30.06 -6.03 30.50
CA LEU A 97 -28.66 -5.69 30.74
C LEU A 97 -27.72 -6.49 29.82
N ASP A 98 -27.95 -7.80 29.66
CA ASP A 98 -27.18 -8.64 28.74
C ASP A 98 -27.26 -8.11 27.30
N ALA A 99 -28.47 -7.76 26.84
CA ALA A 99 -28.66 -7.17 25.51
C ALA A 99 -27.90 -5.84 25.32
N ILE A 100 -27.92 -4.96 26.32
CA ILE A 100 -27.15 -3.70 26.31
C ILE A 100 -25.65 -3.97 26.24
N LEU A 101 -25.15 -4.91 27.04
CA LEU A 101 -23.72 -5.24 27.09
C LEU A 101 -23.24 -5.84 25.76
N ARG A 102 -24.04 -6.71 25.14
CA ARG A 102 -23.75 -7.25 23.81
C ARG A 102 -23.68 -6.13 22.77
N GLN A 103 -24.66 -5.22 22.75
CA GLN A 103 -24.66 -4.07 21.84
C GLN A 103 -23.38 -3.23 21.99
N LYS A 104 -22.93 -2.97 23.23
CA LYS A 104 -21.67 -2.24 23.48
C LYS A 104 -20.45 -2.99 22.93
N MET A 105 -20.40 -4.30 23.15
CA MET A 105 -19.30 -5.13 22.70
C MET A 105 -19.22 -5.14 21.17
N ASP A 106 -20.34 -5.32 20.49
CA ASP A 106 -20.41 -5.34 19.03
C ASP A 106 -19.94 -4.01 18.43
N GLY A 107 -20.44 -2.87 18.93
CA GLY A 107 -20.03 -1.54 18.43
C GLY A 107 -18.55 -1.23 18.67
N ILE A 108 -17.99 -1.65 19.82
CA ILE A 108 -16.55 -1.51 20.10
C ILE A 108 -15.72 -2.36 19.14
N LEU A 109 -16.12 -3.62 18.93
CA LEU A 109 -15.40 -4.54 18.04
C LEU A 109 -15.42 -4.04 16.59
N GLU A 110 -16.55 -3.53 16.12
CA GLU A 110 -16.66 -2.98 14.78
C GLU A 110 -15.72 -1.77 14.59
N LEU A 111 -15.79 -0.78 15.49
CA LEU A 111 -14.93 0.40 15.38
C LEU A 111 -13.44 0.04 15.50
N LYS A 112 -13.12 -0.91 16.39
CA LYS A 112 -11.74 -1.40 16.55
C LYS A 112 -11.22 -2.08 15.30
N SER A 113 -12.04 -2.90 14.64
CA SER A 113 -11.68 -3.57 13.39
C SER A 113 -11.36 -2.56 12.29
N LYS A 114 -12.18 -1.52 12.13
CA LYS A 114 -11.93 -0.45 11.15
C LYS A 114 -10.64 0.31 11.46
N LEU A 115 -10.42 0.62 12.74
CA LEU A 115 -9.21 1.31 13.19
C LEU A 115 -7.94 0.48 12.96
N ASP A 116 -8.00 -0.82 13.19
CA ASP A 116 -6.84 -1.71 13.01
C ASP A 116 -6.46 -1.85 11.54
N ARG A 117 -7.46 -2.03 10.67
CA ARG A 117 -7.25 -2.06 9.22
C ARG A 117 -6.62 -0.76 8.70
N PHE A 118 -7.16 0.38 9.12
CA PHE A 118 -6.61 1.68 8.76
C PHE A 118 -5.15 1.84 9.20
N LYS A 119 -4.81 1.42 10.42
CA LYS A 119 -3.42 1.43 10.93
C LYS A 119 -2.50 0.51 10.14
N GLU A 120 -2.99 -0.64 9.72
CA GLU A 120 -2.21 -1.58 8.91
C GLU A 120 -1.83 -0.94 7.57
N HIS A 121 -2.80 -0.34 6.87
CA HIS A 121 -2.53 0.32 5.60
C HIS A 121 -1.64 1.56 5.73
N LEU A 122 -1.81 2.38 6.78
CA LEU A 122 -0.88 3.48 7.07
C LEU A 122 0.55 2.99 7.24
N LYS A 123 0.75 1.85 7.91
CA LYS A 123 2.08 1.27 8.09
C LYS A 123 2.64 0.73 6.77
N GLN A 124 1.81 0.14 5.92
CA GLN A 124 2.22 -0.33 4.60
C GLN A 124 2.66 0.86 3.72
N GLU A 125 1.90 1.96 3.73
CA GLU A 125 2.24 3.17 2.98
C GLU A 125 3.56 3.79 3.47
N GLU A 126 3.78 3.88 4.79
CA GLU A 126 5.03 4.39 5.35
C GLU A 126 6.24 3.57 4.86
N ILE A 127 6.11 2.25 4.79
CA ILE A 127 7.17 1.36 4.29
C ILE A 127 7.38 1.56 2.79
N MET A 128 6.31 1.63 1.99
CA MET A 128 6.41 1.85 0.54
C MET A 128 7.05 3.20 0.21
N SER A 129 6.65 4.26 0.92
CA SER A 129 7.20 5.61 0.79
C SER A 129 8.67 5.72 1.24
N ALA A 130 9.15 4.81 2.09
CA ALA A 130 10.56 4.72 2.45
C ALA A 130 11.40 3.92 1.43
N THR A 131 10.76 2.99 0.70
CA THR A 131 11.41 2.07 -0.24
C THR A 131 11.50 2.68 -1.64
N ILE A 132 10.43 3.33 -2.08
CA ILE A 132 10.36 4.14 -3.30
C ILE A 132 10.95 5.50 -2.91
N GLY A 133 12.16 5.83 -3.37
CA GLY A 133 12.89 7.05 -2.99
C GLY A 133 12.05 8.34 -3.14
N PRO A 134 12.51 9.49 -2.59
CA PRO A 134 11.74 10.72 -2.60
C PRO A 134 11.42 11.11 -4.05
N THR A 135 10.15 11.06 -4.41
CA THR A 135 9.69 11.64 -5.67
C THR A 135 10.18 13.09 -5.74
N PRO A 136 10.84 13.51 -6.84
CA PRO A 136 11.29 14.88 -6.97
C PRO A 136 10.09 15.81 -6.81
N LYS A 137 10.13 16.60 -5.72
CA LYS A 137 9.08 17.51 -5.27
C LYS A 137 8.57 18.37 -6.43
N GLY A 138 7.44 17.98 -7.00
CA GLY A 138 6.83 18.70 -8.10
C GLY A 138 5.43 18.20 -8.37
N LYS A 139 4.44 18.83 -7.70
CA LYS A 139 2.98 18.70 -7.91
C LYS A 139 2.22 17.73 -6.99
N LEU A 140 2.36 17.87 -5.68
CA LEU A 140 1.27 17.52 -4.77
C LEU A 140 1.05 18.69 -3.81
N LEU A 141 0.31 19.69 -4.29
CA LEU A 141 -0.39 20.68 -3.46
C LEU A 141 -1.88 20.42 -3.63
N ARG A 142 -2.52 19.91 -2.58
CA ARG A 142 -3.84 20.36 -2.14
C ARG A 142 -3.81 20.50 -0.63
#